data_AF-A0A4S1CD00-F1
#
_entry.id   AF-A0A4S1CD00-F1
#
_cell.length_a   1.000
_cell.length_b   1.000
_cell.length_c   1.000
_cell.angle_alpha   90.00
_cell.angle_beta   90.00
_cell.angle_gamma   90.00
#
_symmetry.space_group_name_H-M   'P 1'
#
loop_
_entity.id
_entity.type
_entity.pdbx_description
1 polymer ?
#
loop_
_entity_poly.entity_id
_entity_poly.type
_entity_poly.pdbx_seq_one_letter_code
_entity_poly.pdbx_strand_id
1 'polypeptide(L)'
;MVDREYALQFLAALLVTQLSELPVVWYLLSRHVAGEHLGAVRIATACFFANMATLPYLWFVYPEIFPYRVAITLGEATALFAEALLYMIMLRVSLRSAFFCSLVANVFSVLVGLIIMPPFP
;
A
#
# COMPACT_ATOMS: atom_id res chain seq x y z
N MET A 1 -18.01 4.51 -17.00
CA MET A 1 -18.42 5.49 -15.96
C MET A 1 -18.30 4.74 -14.64
N VAL A 2 -17.50 5.25 -13.70
CA VAL A 2 -17.34 4.59 -12.39
C VAL A 2 -18.68 4.63 -11.67
N ASP A 3 -19.23 3.47 -11.33
CA ASP A 3 -20.45 3.41 -10.53
C ASP A 3 -20.18 3.90 -9.11
N ARG A 4 -21.18 4.53 -8.48
CA ARG A 4 -21.10 5.04 -7.12
C ARG A 4 -20.70 3.95 -6.13
N GLU A 5 -21.24 2.74 -6.30
CA GLU A 5 -20.90 1.61 -5.43
C GLU A 5 -19.41 1.25 -5.54
N TYR A 6 -18.88 1.19 -6.76
CA TYR A 6 -17.46 0.92 -7.00
C TYR A 6 -16.55 2.00 -6.38
N ALA A 7 -16.93 3.27 -6.49
CA ALA A 7 -16.19 4.37 -5.87
C ALA A 7 -16.16 4.26 -4.33
N LEU A 8 -17.28 3.86 -3.71
CA LEU A 8 -17.36 3.65 -2.26
C LEU A 8 -16.52 2.45 -1.82
N GLN A 9 -16.50 1.36 -2.60
CA GLN A 9 -15.64 0.21 -2.35
C GLN A 9 -14.15 0.59 -2.44
N PHE A 10 -13.77 1.38 -3.45
CA PHE A 10 -12.40 1.91 -3.55
C PHE A 10 -12.03 2.74 -2.32
N LEU A 11 -12.89 3.67 -1.90
CA LEU A 11 -12.64 4.50 -0.71
C LEU A 11 -12.52 3.66 0.57
N ALA A 12 -13.37 2.63 0.72
CA ALA A 12 -13.29 1.70 1.83
C ALA A 12 -11.96 0.93 1.82
N ALA A 13 -11.55 0.40 0.66
CA ALA A 13 -10.28 -0.31 0.51
C ALA A 13 -9.08 0.60 0.77
N LEU A 14 -9.13 1.85 0.31
CA LEU A 14 -8.11 2.86 0.57
C LEU A 14 -7.95 3.15 2.06
N LEU A 15 -9.07 3.31 2.78
CA LEU A 15 -9.07 3.53 4.22
C LEU A 15 -8.57 2.29 4.97
N VAL A 16 -9.03 1.10 4.62
CA VAL A 16 -8.57 -0.16 5.23
C VAL A 16 -7.07 -0.30 5.05
N THR A 17 -6.57 -0.12 3.83
CA THR A 17 -5.14 -0.21 3.50
C THR A 17 -4.35 0.82 4.31
N GLN A 18 -4.78 2.08 4.32
CA GLN A 18 -4.12 3.15 5.07
C GLN A 18 -4.04 2.85 6.57
N LEU A 19 -5.13 2.36 7.16
CA LEU A 19 -5.22 2.03 8.58
C LEU A 19 -4.44 0.76 8.94
N SER A 20 -4.32 -0.20 8.02
CA SER A 20 -3.58 -1.43 8.24
C SER A 20 -2.08 -1.28 8.03
N GLU A 21 -1.65 -0.50 7.03
CA GLU A 21 -0.24 -0.41 6.67
C GLU A 21 0.52 0.58 7.53
N LEU A 22 -0.11 1.71 7.89
CA LEU A 22 0.55 2.75 8.66
C LEU A 22 1.16 2.22 9.98
N PRO A 23 0.44 1.42 10.80
CA PRO A 23 1.02 0.83 12.00
C PRO A 23 2.22 -0.08 11.71
N VAL A 24 2.15 -0.88 10.63
CA VAL A 24 3.21 -1.80 10.23
C VAL A 24 4.46 -1.02 9.78
N VAL A 25 4.28 -0.06 8.88
CA VAL A 25 5.37 0.78 8.36
C VAL A 25 6.01 1.58 9.48
N TRP A 26 5.20 2.20 10.33
CA TRP A 26 5.67 2.93 11.50
C TRP A 26 6.48 2.02 12.44
N TYR A 27 5.96 0.84 12.78
CA TYR A 27 6.65 -0.09 13.66
C TYR A 27 7.98 -0.58 13.09
N LEU A 28 8.01 -0.95 11.81
CA LEU A 28 9.21 -1.50 11.18
C LEU A 28 10.30 -0.43 10.98
N LEU A 29 9.95 0.74 10.44
CA LEU A 29 10.92 1.79 10.12
C LEU A 29 11.36 2.58 11.35
N SER A 30 10.55 2.69 12.39
CA SER A 30 10.98 3.29 13.67
C SER A 30 12.04 2.46 14.40
N ARG A 31 12.15 1.16 14.11
CA ARG A 31 13.11 0.25 14.76
C ARG A 31 14.31 -0.13 13.89
N HIS A 32 14.17 -0.17 12.56
CA HIS A 32 15.22 -0.64 11.66
C HIS A 32 16.20 0.44 11.19
N VAL A 33 15.91 1.72 11.41
CA VAL A 33 16.82 2.81 11.03
C VAL A 33 17.69 3.18 12.23
N ALA A 34 18.86 2.56 12.30
CA ALA A 34 19.85 2.85 13.33
C ALA A 34 20.38 4.29 13.19
N GLY A 35 20.10 5.13 14.18
CA GLY A 35 20.77 6.43 14.36
C GLY A 35 19.96 7.67 14.00
N GLU A 36 18.89 7.56 13.22
CA GLU A 36 17.97 8.67 12.93
C GLU A 36 16.55 8.33 13.40
N HIS A 37 16.04 9.09 14.37
CA HIS A 37 14.62 9.03 14.71
C HIS A 37 13.80 9.60 13.55
N LEU A 38 13.30 8.73 12.67
CA LEU A 38 12.30 9.11 11.67
C LEU A 38 11.05 9.61 12.40
N GLY A 39 10.70 10.87 12.18
CA GLY A 39 9.51 11.46 12.77
C GLY A 39 8.25 10.73 12.31
N ALA A 40 7.34 10.43 13.25
CA ALA A 40 6.09 9.71 12.96
C ALA A 40 5.28 10.37 11.84
N VAL A 41 5.24 11.71 11.80
CA VAL A 41 4.58 12.48 10.74
C VAL A 41 5.17 12.15 9.37
N ARG A 42 6.50 12.08 9.26
CA ARG A 42 7.18 11.80 7.99
C ARG A 42 6.87 10.39 7.48
N ILE A 43 6.83 9.41 8.39
CA ILE A 43 6.42 8.04 8.05
C ILE A 43 4.96 8.00 7.60
N ALA A 44 4.06 8.67 8.34
CA ALA A 44 2.65 8.72 8.00
C ALA A 44 2.40 9.37 6.63
N THR A 45 3.09 10.48 6.35
CA THR A 45 3.04 11.15 5.05
C THR A 45 3.56 10.25 3.93
N ALA A 46 4.68 9.53 4.13
CA ALA A 46 5.20 8.62 3.11
C ALA A 46 4.25 7.45 2.83
N CYS A 47 3.70 6.81 3.85
CA CYS A 47 2.70 5.76 3.71
C CYS A 47 1.44 6.27 2.99
N PHE A 48 0.91 7.42 3.40
CA PHE A 48 -0.25 8.02 2.75
C PHE A 48 -0.03 8.28 1.26
N PHE A 49 1.06 8.95 0.89
CA PHE A 49 1.34 9.25 -0.51
C PHE A 49 1.65 8.00 -1.33
N ALA A 50 2.29 7.00 -0.74
CA ALA A 50 2.54 5.74 -1.42
C ALA A 50 1.22 5.04 -1.78
N ASN A 51 0.31 4.92 -0.82
CA ASN A 51 -0.98 4.26 -1.02
C ASN A 51 -1.86 5.05 -2.00
N MET A 52 -1.87 6.38 -1.90
CA MET A 52 -2.57 7.23 -2.88
C MET A 52 -2.00 7.11 -4.30
N ALA A 53 -0.70 6.84 -4.43
CA ALA A 53 -0.06 6.69 -5.74
C ALA A 53 -0.29 5.30 -6.35
N THR A 54 -0.46 4.25 -5.55
CA THR A 54 -0.53 2.87 -6.03
C THR A 54 -1.96 2.33 -6.14
N LEU A 55 -2.83 2.58 -5.16
CA LEU A 55 -4.18 1.99 -5.13
C LEU A 55 -5.07 2.39 -6.31
N PRO A 56 -5.04 3.66 -6.81
CA PRO A 56 -5.83 4.01 -7.99
C PRO A 56 -5.45 3.20 -9.23
N TYR A 57 -4.19 2.77 -9.37
CA TYR A 57 -3.81 1.90 -10.48
C TYR A 57 -4.39 0.50 -10.32
N LEU A 58 -4.33 -0.05 -9.09
CA LEU A 58 -4.89 -1.37 -8.78
C LEU A 58 -6.40 -1.43 -9.02
N TRP A 59 -7.14 -0.38 -8.68
CA TRP A 59 -8.59 -0.33 -8.84
C TRP A 59 -9.04 0.13 -10.23
N PHE A 60 -8.46 1.19 -10.78
CA PHE A 60 -9.02 1.82 -11.99
C PHE A 60 -8.24 1.55 -13.27
N VAL A 61 -6.94 1.20 -13.20
CA VAL A 61 -6.10 1.07 -14.39
C VAL A 61 -5.90 -0.39 -14.79
N TYR A 62 -5.46 -1.25 -13.87
CA TYR A 62 -5.18 -2.64 -14.19
C TYR A 62 -6.43 -3.45 -14.62
N PRO A 63 -7.61 -3.31 -13.98
CA PRO A 63 -8.79 -4.07 -14.38
C PRO A 63 -9.33 -3.73 -15.77
N GLU A 64 -9.03 -2.53 -16.29
CA GLU A 64 -9.41 -2.10 -17.65
C GLU A 64 -8.51 -2.71 -18.73
N ILE A 65 -7.30 -3.14 -18.37
CA ILE A 65 -6.28 -3.62 -19.32
C ILE A 65 -6.13 -5.14 -19.27
N PHE A 66 -6.30 -5.75 -18.09
CA PHE A 66 -6.00 -7.17 -17.87
C PHE A 66 -7.19 -7.93 -17.28
N PRO A 67 -7.28 -9.26 -17.52
CA PRO A 67 -8.23 -10.10 -16.82
C PRO A 67 -8.04 -10.02 -15.30
N TYR A 68 -9.12 -10.08 -14.54
CA TYR A 68 -9.15 -9.85 -13.09
C TYR A 68 -7.98 -10.47 -12.29
N ARG A 69 -7.69 -11.76 -12.48
CA ARG A 69 -6.59 -12.44 -11.77
C ARG A 69 -5.21 -11.86 -12.09
N VAL A 70 -4.99 -11.51 -13.36
CA VAL A 70 -3.75 -10.91 -13.83
C VAL A 70 -3.66 -9.46 -13.35
N ALA A 71 -4.78 -8.72 -13.40
CA ALA A 71 -4.87 -7.34 -12.91
C ALA A 71 -4.51 -7.24 -11.42
N ILE A 72 -5.03 -8.13 -10.57
CA ILE A 72 -4.70 -8.17 -9.14
C ILE A 72 -3.22 -8.49 -8.96
N THR A 73 -2.73 -9.57 -9.59
CA THR A 73 -1.34 -10.00 -9.40
C THR A 73 -0.34 -8.91 -9.81
N LEU A 74 -0.57 -8.27 -10.96
CA LEU A 74 0.27 -7.16 -11.43
C LEU A 74 0.09 -5.91 -10.59
N GLY A 75 -1.12 -5.62 -10.13
CA GLY A 75 -1.44 -4.49 -9.27
C GLY A 75 -0.69 -4.57 -7.95
N GLU A 76 -0.78 -5.70 -7.25
CA GLU A 76 -0.09 -5.92 -5.96
C GLU A 76 1.44 -5.91 -6.14
N ALA A 77 1.94 -6.57 -7.18
CA ALA A 77 3.38 -6.55 -7.47
C ALA A 77 3.87 -5.11 -7.74
N THR A 78 3.11 -4.32 -8.49
CA THR A 78 3.47 -2.93 -8.78
C THR A 78 3.38 -2.06 -7.54
N ALA A 79 2.33 -2.23 -6.72
CA ALA A 79 2.19 -1.53 -5.45
C ALA A 79 3.40 -1.78 -4.55
N LEU A 80 3.78 -3.05 -4.35
CA LEU A 80 4.96 -3.46 -3.59
C LEU A 80 6.25 -2.74 -4.03
N PHE A 81 6.55 -2.75 -5.33
CA PHE A 81 7.79 -2.13 -5.81
C PHE A 81 7.72 -0.60 -5.79
N ALA A 82 6.58 -0.02 -6.13
CA ALA A 82 6.39 1.43 -6.17
C ALA A 82 6.41 2.04 -4.76
N GLU A 83 5.74 1.41 -3.79
CA GLU A 83 5.74 1.84 -2.39
C GLU A 83 7.14 1.73 -1.78
N ALA A 84 7.86 0.63 -2.03
CA ALA A 84 9.25 0.50 -1.61
C ALA A 84 10.13 1.63 -2.19
N LEU A 85 9.95 1.98 -3.46
CA LEU A 85 10.68 3.07 -4.08
C LEU A 85 10.32 4.42 -3.46
N LEU A 86 9.03 4.68 -3.20
CA LEU A 86 8.56 5.91 -2.55
C LEU A 86 9.08 6.03 -1.11
N TYR A 87 9.08 4.94 -0.33
CA TYR A 87 9.67 4.92 1.00
C TYR A 87 11.17 5.20 0.97
N MET A 88 11.90 4.59 0.03
CA MET A 88 13.33 4.86 -0.16
C MET A 88 13.59 6.34 -0.43
N ILE A 89 12.82 6.95 -1.34
CA ILE A 89 13.00 8.36 -1.73
C ILE A 89 12.58 9.31 -0.59
N MET A 90 11.38 9.13 -0.03
CA MET A 90 10.79 10.06 0.94
C MET A 90 11.42 9.94 2.33
N LEU A 91 11.76 8.72 2.75
CA LEU A 91 12.32 8.45 4.07
C LEU A 91 13.85 8.34 4.05
N ARG A 92 14.48 8.31 2.87
CA ARG A 92 15.94 8.16 2.69
C ARG A 92 16.51 6.91 3.36
N VAL A 93 15.71 5.85 3.39
CA VAL A 93 16.12 4.54 3.93
C VAL A 93 16.73 3.68 2.82
N SER A 94 17.47 2.62 3.20
CA SER A 94 18.00 1.68 2.20
C SER A 94 16.87 0.99 1.42
N LEU A 95 17.11 0.68 0.14
CA LEU A 95 16.15 -0.05 -0.70
C LEU A 95 15.73 -1.38 -0.05
N ARG A 96 16.68 -2.08 0.59
CA ARG A 96 16.40 -3.34 1.29
C ARG A 96 15.40 -3.15 2.44
N SER A 97 15.59 -2.11 3.26
CA SER A 97 14.67 -1.79 4.36
C SER A 97 13.30 -1.35 3.84
N ALA A 98 13.28 -0.52 2.80
CA ALA A 98 12.05 -0.05 2.18
C ALA A 98 11.24 -1.20 1.56
N PHE A 99 11.90 -2.09 0.81
CA PHE A 99 11.27 -3.25 0.19
C PHE A 99 10.73 -4.22 1.23
N PHE A 100 11.52 -4.56 2.25
CA PHE A 100 11.04 -5.42 3.33
C PHE A 100 9.82 -4.82 4.04
N CYS A 101 9.86 -3.50 4.28
CA CYS A 101 8.74 -2.80 4.91
C CYS A 101 7.48 -2.82 4.06
N SER A 102 7.57 -2.49 2.77
CA SER A 102 6.43 -2.52 1.85
C SER A 102 5.91 -3.95 1.67
N LEU A 103 6.78 -4.95 1.59
CA LEU A 103 6.35 -6.36 1.52
C LEU A 103 5.50 -6.76 2.72
N VAL A 104 5.95 -6.46 3.93
CA VAL A 104 5.21 -6.83 5.15
C VAL A 104 3.93 -6.02 5.27
N ALA A 105 3.95 -4.73 4.93
CA ALA A 105 2.77 -3.87 4.96
C ALA A 105 1.70 -4.31 3.96
N ASN A 106 2.09 -4.52 2.70
CA ASN A 106 1.20 -4.94 1.61
C ASN A 106 0.61 -6.33 1.86
N VAL A 107 1.42 -7.31 2.30
CA VAL A 107 0.89 -8.62 2.70
C VAL A 107 -0.11 -8.49 3.85
N PHE A 108 0.20 -7.67 4.85
CA PHE A 108 -0.70 -7.45 5.98
C PHE A 108 -2.01 -6.78 5.56
N SER A 109 -1.96 -5.76 4.70
CA SER A 109 -3.15 -5.06 4.23
C SER A 109 -4.04 -5.92 3.33
N VAL A 110 -3.45 -6.75 2.47
CA VAL A 110 -4.19 -7.75 1.69
C VAL A 110 -4.90 -8.73 2.62
N LEU A 111 -4.22 -9.27 3.63
CA LEU A 111 -4.84 -10.19 4.60
C LEU A 111 -5.99 -9.52 5.37
N VAL A 112 -5.80 -8.28 5.84
CA VAL A 112 -6.85 -7.50 6.51
C VAL A 112 -8.02 -7.23 5.56
N GLY A 113 -7.72 -6.86 4.31
CA GLY A 113 -8.71 -6.62 3.26
C GLY A 113 -9.56 -7.86 2.98
N LEU A 114 -8.95 -9.04 2.87
CA LEU A 114 -9.67 -10.30 2.67
C LEU A 114 -10.62 -10.65 3.82
N ILE A 115 -10.33 -10.20 5.05
CA ILE A 115 -11.17 -10.44 6.24
C ILE A 115 -12.33 -9.44 6.30
N ILE A 116 -12.06 -8.16 6.07
CA ILE A 116 -13.04 -7.06 6.26
C ILE A 116 -13.90 -6.85 5.00
N MET A 117 -13.29 -7.02 3.82
CA MET A 117 -13.88 -6.80 2.50
C MET A 117 -13.65 -8.03 1.62
N PRO A 118 -14.22 -9.19 1.97
CA PRO A 118 -14.04 -10.40 1.19
C PRO A 118 -14.49 -10.17 -0.26
N PRO A 119 -13.72 -10.64 -1.26
CA PRO A 119 -14.13 -10.54 -2.65
C PRO A 119 -15.47 -11.28 -2.80
N PHE A 120 -16.47 -10.62 -3.37
CA PHE A 120 -17.75 -11.26 -3.67
C PHE A 120 -17.52 -12.50 -4.55
N PRO A 121 -18.32 -13.57 -4.35
CA PRO A 121 -18.24 -14.79 -5.17
C PRO A 121 -18.52 -14.54 -6.65
#